data_AF-A0A3C0IAQ1-F1
#
_entry.id   AF-A0A3C0IAQ1-F1
#
_cell.length_a   1.000
_cell.length_b   1.000
_cell.length_c   1.000
_cell.angle_alpha   90.00
_cell.angle_beta   90.00
_cell.angle_gamma   90.00
#
_symmetry.space_group_name_H-M   'P 1'
#
loop_
_entity.id
_entity.type
_entity.pdbx_description
1 polymer ?
#
loop_
_entity_poly.entity_id
_entity_poly.type
_entity_poly.pdbx_seq_one_letter_code
_entity_poly.pdbx_strand_id
1 'polypeptide(L)'
;MKLNGSQETGDNSLHEGLSRTRIFPSPHKRLYKAFVNKDVVDQACDRYAEKSYAEAYLLKKRLAQFAGIVLQIFSGFLAFFAVFKLLGYLVPTFPYQPLLVAIVAAVVLVLLEVAKRIIWNELFAEKLKSDKWVLSSVIISLVLFGLSAGSSTVGCYQLTWAMADSTAVLTKRAQMDGRQLESQYDQKIQDYRQAMKQLEKQVQKQVQEGMFLTAPPAEEAKLKFYASQIDKLQNEKNRKTERLDQTTLTKTTDIQQTARQYALAGFGISALFELLALVCIGYLAYFDFRVYLEERSRAQVLQPKVQSVAKTDNSALSLHQMMDFFKQLNSFAEHIPPWVLQGGLPTGGAGQIKAANQEKLYEHNTIGFRLEQTPTKNKVEQPKTTPVVMQTTVAKADQTPKMFKVTCKKCGKKTVKKSPQAKFCSDNCRKSYHKK
;
A
#
# COMPACT_ATOMS: atom_id res chain seq x y z
N MET A 1 -47.35 45.21 -11.52
CA MET A 1 -48.67 45.10 -10.89
C MET A 1 -48.73 46.08 -9.73
N LYS A 2 -49.54 47.14 -9.88
CA LYS A 2 -49.92 48.07 -8.81
C LYS A 2 -51.08 47.45 -8.05
N LEU A 3 -51.08 47.50 -6.72
CA LEU A 3 -52.29 47.35 -5.92
C LEU A 3 -52.33 48.46 -4.87
N ASN A 4 -53.24 49.40 -5.13
CA ASN A 4 -53.94 50.23 -4.14
C ASN A 4 -54.61 49.27 -3.12
N GLY A 5 -54.67 49.52 -1.82
CA GLY A 5 -55.36 50.64 -1.18
C GLY A 5 -56.80 50.21 -0.85
N SER A 6 -57.10 49.97 0.43
CA SER A 6 -58.45 50.04 1.00
C SER A 6 -58.38 50.40 2.48
N GLN A 7 -58.98 51.56 2.80
CA GLN A 7 -59.45 51.94 4.13
C GLN A 7 -60.72 51.12 4.43
N GLU A 8 -60.88 50.66 5.68
CA GLU A 8 -62.19 50.39 6.25
C GLU A 8 -62.30 51.04 7.63
N THR A 9 -63.39 51.78 7.78
CA THR A 9 -63.88 52.56 8.92
C THR A 9 -64.91 51.76 9.71
N GLY A 10 -64.90 51.89 11.04
CA GLY A 10 -66.00 51.54 11.96
C GLY A 10 -66.15 50.03 12.24
N ASP A 11 -66.58 49.55 13.40
CA ASP A 11 -67.45 50.20 14.38
C ASP A 11 -67.19 49.67 15.81
N ASN A 12 -67.47 50.51 16.82
CA ASN A 12 -67.42 50.16 18.25
C ASN A 12 -68.67 49.37 18.65
N SER A 13 -68.49 48.28 19.41
CA SER A 13 -69.48 47.94 20.45
C SER A 13 -68.84 47.18 21.61
N LEU A 14 -69.16 47.68 22.80
CA LEU A 14 -68.77 47.19 24.12
C LEU A 14 -69.25 45.76 24.36
N HIS A 15 -68.36 44.94 24.92
CA HIS A 15 -68.75 44.07 26.02
C HIS A 15 -67.59 43.89 27.00
N GLU A 16 -67.82 44.38 28.21
CA GLU A 16 -67.01 44.15 29.39
C GLU A 16 -66.92 42.65 29.68
N GLY A 17 -65.68 42.17 29.71
CA GLY A 17 -65.31 40.84 30.19
C GLY A 17 -63.94 40.94 30.82
N LEU A 18 -63.92 41.18 32.14
CA LEU A 18 -62.76 41.21 33.01
C LEU A 18 -61.73 40.12 32.67
N SER A 19 -60.65 40.50 32.00
CA SER A 19 -59.37 39.81 32.04
C SER A 19 -58.31 40.83 32.44
N ARG A 20 -58.10 40.90 33.75
CA ARG A 20 -57.14 41.74 34.47
C ARG A 20 -55.70 41.28 34.20
N THR A 21 -55.30 41.14 32.94
CA THR A 21 -53.95 40.78 32.49
C THR A 21 -53.82 41.10 31.01
N ARG A 22 -53.48 42.34 30.63
CA ARG A 22 -52.82 42.73 29.34
C ARG A 22 -53.06 44.22 29.04
N ILE A 23 -52.52 45.16 29.82
CA ILE A 23 -52.43 46.56 29.33
C ILE A 23 -51.02 47.15 29.46
N PHE A 24 -50.17 46.59 30.32
CA PHE A 24 -48.74 46.89 30.23
C PHE A 24 -47.99 45.57 30.16
N PRO A 25 -47.47 45.14 28.98
CA PRO A 25 -46.33 44.23 29.04
C PRO A 25 -45.34 44.92 29.97
N SER A 26 -44.99 44.27 31.10
CA SER A 26 -44.00 44.80 32.03
C SER A 26 -42.81 45.32 31.21
N PRO A 27 -42.16 46.43 31.58
CA PRO A 27 -41.05 46.99 30.82
C PRO A 27 -40.01 45.93 30.42
N HIS A 28 -39.85 44.90 31.25
CA HIS A 28 -39.10 43.67 30.96
C HIS A 28 -39.58 42.86 29.73
N LYS A 29 -40.88 42.70 29.45
CA LYS A 29 -41.38 41.98 28.27
C LYS A 29 -41.14 42.73 26.95
N ARG A 30 -41.16 44.07 26.95
CA ARG A 30 -40.81 44.88 25.76
C ARG A 30 -39.30 44.84 25.50
N LEU A 31 -38.48 44.98 26.55
CA LEU A 31 -37.03 44.83 26.46
C LEU A 31 -36.62 43.41 26.05
N TYR A 32 -37.28 42.38 26.58
CA TYR A 32 -37.03 40.99 26.20
C TYR A 32 -37.45 40.70 24.75
N LYS A 33 -38.60 41.20 24.28
CA LYS A 33 -38.97 41.08 22.85
C LYS A 33 -38.04 41.86 21.93
N ALA A 34 -37.56 43.04 22.34
CA ALA A 34 -36.58 43.80 21.58
C ALA A 34 -35.21 43.11 21.56
N PHE A 35 -34.80 42.51 22.69
CA PHE A 35 -33.57 41.72 22.80
C PHE A 35 -33.66 40.43 21.98
N VAL A 36 -34.74 39.66 22.09
CA VAL A 36 -34.96 38.45 21.29
C VAL A 36 -35.13 38.77 19.81
N ASN A 37 -35.83 39.85 19.43
CA ASN A 37 -35.89 40.26 18.03
C ASN A 37 -34.54 40.76 17.53
N LYS A 38 -33.75 41.44 18.37
CA LYS A 38 -32.40 41.87 18.02
C LYS A 38 -31.48 40.66 17.86
N ASP A 39 -31.51 39.68 18.76
CA ASP A 39 -30.76 38.43 18.63
C ASP A 39 -31.19 37.60 17.41
N VAL A 40 -32.49 37.54 17.10
CA VAL A 40 -32.98 36.80 15.93
C VAL A 40 -32.65 37.53 14.63
N VAL A 41 -32.72 38.86 14.62
CA VAL A 41 -32.33 39.69 13.46
C VAL A 41 -30.82 39.69 13.29
N ASP A 42 -30.04 39.78 14.35
CA ASP A 42 -28.57 39.70 14.32
C ASP A 42 -28.13 38.30 13.89
N GLN A 43 -28.75 37.22 14.40
CA GLN A 43 -28.50 35.86 13.91
C GLN A 43 -28.94 35.65 12.45
N ALA A 44 -30.01 36.31 12.00
CA ALA A 44 -30.43 36.26 10.60
C ALA A 44 -29.45 37.06 9.73
N CYS A 45 -29.04 38.25 10.15
CA CYS A 45 -28.03 39.08 9.51
C CYS A 45 -26.70 38.32 9.43
N ASP A 46 -26.25 37.64 10.48
CA ASP A 46 -25.05 36.80 10.48
C ASP A 46 -25.21 35.56 9.57
N ARG A 47 -26.41 34.97 9.53
CA ARG A 47 -26.68 33.81 8.68
C ARG A 47 -26.72 34.17 7.19
N TYR A 48 -27.18 35.38 6.85
CA TYR A 48 -27.26 35.89 5.49
C TYR A 48 -26.11 36.83 5.11
N ALA A 49 -25.20 37.15 6.04
CA ALA A 49 -23.99 37.89 5.75
C ALA A 49 -23.17 37.12 4.73
N GLU A 50 -22.64 37.83 3.73
CA GLU A 50 -21.72 37.24 2.77
C GLU A 50 -20.46 36.80 3.52
N LYS A 51 -20.34 35.49 3.72
CA LYS A 51 -19.17 34.89 4.36
C LYS A 51 -17.92 35.23 3.56
N SER A 52 -16.85 35.58 4.26
CA SER A 52 -15.54 35.73 3.63
C SER A 52 -15.15 34.44 2.89
N TYR A 53 -14.34 34.55 1.83
CA TYR A 53 -13.84 33.38 1.12
C TYR A 53 -13.13 32.42 2.08
N ALA A 54 -12.39 32.98 3.05
CA ALA A 54 -11.72 32.23 4.09
C ALA A 54 -12.68 31.33 4.89
N GLU A 55 -13.80 31.89 5.36
CA GLU A 55 -14.82 31.14 6.13
C GLU A 55 -15.54 30.10 5.28
N ALA A 56 -15.92 30.46 4.05
CA ALA A 56 -16.66 29.57 3.16
C ALA A 56 -15.83 28.34 2.74
N TYR A 57 -14.51 28.47 2.62
CA TYR A 57 -13.62 27.42 2.13
C TYR A 57 -12.69 26.82 3.21
N LEU A 58 -12.83 27.22 4.48
CA LEU A 58 -11.96 26.75 5.58
C LEU A 58 -11.94 25.22 5.72
N LEU A 59 -13.10 24.57 5.58
CA LEU A 59 -13.20 23.11 5.65
C LEU A 59 -12.40 22.44 4.53
N LYS A 60 -12.47 22.99 3.31
CA LYS A 60 -11.72 22.46 2.16
C LYS A 60 -10.23 22.66 2.33
N LYS A 61 -9.78 23.80 2.88
CA LYS A 61 -8.37 24.02 3.27
C LYS A 61 -7.89 22.95 4.25
N ARG A 62 -8.64 22.68 5.32
CA ARG A 62 -8.29 21.66 6.32
C ARG A 62 -8.23 20.25 5.72
N LEU A 63 -9.20 19.90 4.86
CA LEU A 63 -9.21 18.62 4.16
C LEU A 63 -8.01 18.47 3.22
N ALA A 64 -7.65 19.51 2.46
CA ALA A 64 -6.48 19.49 1.59
C ALA A 64 -5.16 19.40 2.37
N GLN A 65 -5.05 20.10 3.51
CA GLN A 65 -3.89 19.96 4.41
C GLN A 65 -3.76 18.54 4.94
N PHE A 66 -4.85 17.98 5.46
CA PHE A 66 -4.86 16.62 5.99
C PHE A 66 -4.56 15.58 4.91
N ALA A 67 -5.23 15.66 3.76
CA ALA A 67 -5.00 14.75 2.63
C ALA A 67 -3.54 14.84 2.13
N GLY A 68 -3.00 16.05 2.00
CA GLY A 68 -1.60 16.26 1.61
C GLY A 68 -0.62 15.59 2.58
N ILE A 69 -0.81 15.77 3.89
CA ILE A 69 0.05 15.13 4.91
C ILE A 69 -0.06 13.61 4.84
N VAL A 70 -1.27 13.07 4.74
CA VAL A 70 -1.49 11.61 4.66
C VAL A 70 -0.80 11.02 3.43
N LEU A 71 -0.95 11.65 2.26
CA LEU A 71 -0.30 11.20 1.02
C LEU A 71 1.23 11.24 1.13
N GLN A 72 1.78 12.28 1.75
CA GLN A 72 3.23 12.40 2.00
C GLN A 72 3.74 11.32 2.98
N ILE A 73 2.98 11.01 4.05
CA ILE A 73 3.34 9.93 4.98
C ILE A 73 3.38 8.58 4.26
N PHE A 74 2.37 8.28 3.42
CA PHE A 74 2.36 7.04 2.65
C PHE A 74 3.51 6.96 1.65
N SER A 75 3.82 8.05 0.94
CA SER A 75 4.97 8.09 0.03
C SER A 75 6.28 7.91 0.80
N GLY A 76 6.49 8.67 1.89
CA GLY A 76 7.66 8.55 2.75
C GLY A 76 7.84 7.14 3.32
N PHE A 77 6.77 6.46 3.72
CA PHE A 77 6.83 5.07 4.19
C PHE A 77 7.32 4.10 3.10
N LEU A 78 6.89 4.29 1.85
CA LEU A 78 7.40 3.49 0.74
C LEU A 78 8.87 3.80 0.45
N ALA A 79 9.22 5.09 0.37
CA ALA A 79 10.60 5.54 0.14
C ALA A 79 11.57 5.08 1.24
N PHE A 80 11.10 4.90 2.47
CA PHE A 80 11.89 4.44 3.61
C PHE A 80 12.67 3.17 3.30
N PHE A 81 12.05 2.17 2.67
CA PHE A 81 12.73 0.92 2.34
C PHE A 81 13.90 1.14 1.36
N ALA A 82 13.70 1.99 0.34
CA ALA A 82 14.75 2.30 -0.62
C ALA A 82 15.93 3.02 0.03
N VAL A 83 15.64 4.07 0.82
CA VAL A 83 16.65 4.89 1.48
C VAL A 83 17.38 4.08 2.55
N PHE A 84 16.65 3.29 3.34
CA PHE A 84 17.21 2.37 4.33
C PHE A 84 18.21 1.41 3.67
N LYS A 85 17.85 0.77 2.55
CA LYS A 85 18.74 -0.16 1.87
C LYS A 85 19.95 0.55 1.26
N LEU A 86 19.75 1.72 0.64
CA LEU A 86 20.85 2.52 0.08
C LEU A 86 21.86 2.92 1.15
N LEU A 87 21.38 3.47 2.27
CA LEU A 87 22.22 3.83 3.41
C LEU A 87 22.87 2.60 4.04
N GLY A 88 22.20 1.46 4.07
CA GLY A 88 22.77 0.20 4.54
C GLY A 88 23.97 -0.28 3.71
N TYR A 89 24.04 0.08 2.42
CA TYR A 89 25.22 -0.19 1.58
C TYR A 89 26.36 0.82 1.80
N LEU A 90 26.03 2.05 2.20
CA LEU A 90 27.01 3.12 2.38
C LEU A 90 27.64 3.11 3.78
N VAL A 91 26.89 2.69 4.80
CA VAL A 91 27.33 2.68 6.19
C VAL A 91 28.06 1.36 6.49
N PRO A 92 29.31 1.38 7.01
CA PRO A 92 30.06 0.17 7.34
C PRO A 92 29.34 -0.69 8.38
N THR A 93 29.59 -2.00 8.36
CA THR A 93 28.88 -2.96 9.21
C THR A 93 29.37 -2.90 10.67
N PHE A 94 28.45 -2.65 11.60
CA PHE A 94 28.67 -2.72 13.05
C PHE A 94 27.35 -3.10 13.76
N PRO A 95 27.36 -3.52 15.04
CA PRO A 95 26.19 -4.11 15.70
C PRO A 95 24.92 -3.24 15.70
N TYR A 96 25.07 -1.91 15.75
CA TYR A 96 23.97 -0.95 15.76
C TYR A 96 23.67 -0.31 14.39
N GLN A 97 24.28 -0.82 13.32
CA GLN A 97 24.15 -0.25 11.97
C GLN A 97 22.70 -0.17 11.47
N PRO A 98 21.83 -1.19 11.64
CA PRO A 98 20.45 -1.12 11.18
C PRO A 98 19.65 0.00 11.86
N LEU A 99 19.88 0.21 13.17
CA LEU A 99 19.19 1.26 13.92
C LEU A 99 19.62 2.66 13.46
N LEU A 100 20.93 2.88 13.32
CA LEU A 100 21.45 4.15 12.82
C LEU A 100 20.93 4.45 11.42
N VAL A 101 20.99 3.46 10.51
CA VAL A 101 20.52 3.58 9.14
C VAL A 101 19.03 3.90 9.09
N ALA A 102 18.21 3.28 9.94
CA ALA A 102 16.78 3.57 10.04
C ALA A 102 16.51 5.02 10.49
N ILE A 103 17.23 5.49 11.52
CA ILE A 103 17.08 6.87 12.01
C ILE A 103 17.48 7.87 10.93
N VAL A 104 18.64 7.67 10.29
CA VAL A 104 19.14 8.55 9.22
C VAL A 104 18.18 8.55 8.03
N ALA A 105 17.67 7.38 7.62
CA ALA A 105 16.68 7.29 6.55
C ALA A 105 15.41 8.09 6.85
N ALA A 106 14.88 7.99 8.08
CA ALA A 106 13.71 8.75 8.49
C ALA A 106 13.96 10.26 8.47
N VAL A 107 15.12 10.71 8.97
CA VAL A 107 15.50 12.14 8.96
C VAL A 107 15.63 12.67 7.53
N VAL A 108 16.32 11.95 6.66
CA VAL A 108 16.49 12.33 5.24
C VAL A 108 15.15 12.48 4.54
N LEU A 109 14.20 11.56 4.79
CA LEU A 109 12.87 11.63 4.20
C LEU A 109 12.04 12.80 4.74
N VAL A 110 12.11 13.08 6.05
CA VAL A 110 11.45 14.27 6.61
C VAL A 110 11.99 15.55 5.97
N LEU A 111 13.32 15.66 5.81
CA LEU A 111 13.94 16.79 5.14
C LEU A 111 13.49 16.92 3.68
N LEU A 112 13.41 15.80 2.96
CA LEU A 112 12.93 15.77 1.58
C LEU A 112 11.47 16.24 1.46
N GLU A 113 10.58 15.79 2.35
CA GLU A 113 9.18 16.20 2.38
C GLU A 113 9.01 17.68 2.73
N VAL A 114 9.79 18.19 3.68
CA VAL A 114 9.81 19.62 4.05
C VAL A 114 10.30 20.46 2.88
N ALA A 115 11.40 20.07 2.24
CA ALA A 115 11.96 20.77 1.07
C ALA A 115 10.94 20.82 -0.08
N LYS A 116 10.29 19.70 -0.41
CA LYS A 116 9.20 19.64 -1.39
C LYS A 116 8.09 20.64 -1.06
N ARG A 117 7.64 20.67 0.20
CA ARG A 117 6.54 21.53 0.61
C ARG A 117 6.86 23.01 0.48
N ILE A 118 8.09 23.42 0.85
CA ILE A 118 8.55 24.80 0.72
C ILE A 118 8.60 25.18 -0.77
N ILE A 119 9.32 24.39 -1.57
CA ILE A 119 9.57 24.71 -2.99
C ILE A 119 8.28 24.70 -3.81
N TRP A 120 7.38 23.74 -3.59
CA TRP A 120 6.09 23.73 -4.28
C TRP A 120 5.19 24.89 -3.84
N ASN A 121 5.20 25.26 -2.56
CA ASN A 121 4.43 26.41 -2.09
C ASN A 121 4.95 27.72 -2.71
N GLU A 122 6.26 27.90 -2.75
CA GLU A 122 6.90 29.04 -3.43
C GLU A 122 6.58 29.06 -4.92
N LEU A 123 6.73 27.93 -5.60
CA LEU A 123 6.41 27.78 -7.02
C LEU A 123 4.97 28.24 -7.33
N PHE A 124 3.99 27.75 -6.56
CA PHE A 124 2.59 28.13 -6.77
C PHE A 124 2.32 29.58 -6.35
N ALA A 125 2.91 30.06 -5.27
CA ALA A 125 2.77 31.44 -4.84
C ALA A 125 3.34 32.43 -5.87
N GLU A 126 4.51 32.14 -6.44
CA GLU A 126 5.11 32.92 -7.53
C GLU A 126 4.24 32.90 -8.78
N LYS A 127 3.75 31.73 -9.18
CA LYS A 127 2.83 31.61 -10.33
C LYS A 127 1.55 32.43 -10.11
N LEU A 128 0.96 32.39 -8.91
CA LEU A 128 -0.26 33.13 -8.61
C LEU A 128 -0.02 34.65 -8.53
N LYS A 129 1.13 35.09 -8.01
CA LYS A 129 1.48 36.51 -7.87
C LYS A 129 1.91 37.16 -9.19
N SER A 130 2.76 36.48 -9.96
CA SER A 130 3.43 37.05 -11.14
C SER A 130 2.83 36.60 -12.48
N ASP A 131 1.92 35.62 -12.43
CA ASP A 131 1.40 34.87 -13.58
C ASP A 131 2.47 34.18 -14.45
N LYS A 132 3.73 34.13 -13.99
CA LYS A 132 4.85 33.49 -14.67
C LYS A 132 5.38 32.32 -13.86
N TRP A 133 5.84 31.29 -14.55
CA TRP A 133 6.56 30.19 -13.91
C TRP A 133 8.04 30.54 -13.85
N VAL A 134 8.62 30.51 -12.65
CA VAL A 134 10.07 30.64 -12.49
C VAL A 134 10.72 29.31 -12.87
N LEU A 135 11.52 29.31 -13.94
CA LEU A 135 12.08 28.09 -14.53
C LEU A 135 12.91 27.27 -13.52
N SER A 136 13.69 27.94 -12.66
CA SER A 136 14.48 27.27 -11.61
C SER A 136 13.59 26.51 -10.64
N SER A 137 12.52 27.13 -10.15
CA SER A 137 11.56 26.50 -9.22
C SER A 137 10.87 25.30 -9.86
N VAL A 138 10.55 25.36 -11.17
CA VAL A 138 9.97 24.22 -11.91
C VAL A 138 10.98 23.07 -12.02
N ILE A 139 12.23 23.35 -12.40
CA ILE A 139 13.27 22.32 -12.53
C ILE A 139 13.53 21.64 -11.19
N ILE A 140 13.71 22.41 -10.12
CA ILE A 140 13.94 21.87 -8.77
C ILE A 140 12.73 21.02 -8.32
N SER A 141 11.51 21.49 -8.61
CA SER A 141 10.27 20.74 -8.30
C SER A 141 10.21 19.40 -9.04
N LEU A 142 10.61 19.36 -10.31
CA LEU A 142 10.67 18.12 -11.09
C LEU A 142 11.74 17.15 -10.55
N VAL A 143 12.90 17.65 -10.15
CA VAL A 143 13.95 16.83 -9.52
C VAL A 143 13.45 16.23 -8.21
N LEU A 144 12.85 17.04 -7.34
CA LEU A 144 12.31 16.55 -6.07
C LEU A 144 11.15 15.57 -6.26
N PHE A 145 10.27 15.82 -7.24
CA PHE A 145 9.23 14.88 -7.62
C PHE A 145 9.83 13.54 -8.09
N GLY A 146 10.84 13.59 -8.96
CA GLY A 146 11.54 12.40 -9.47
C GLY A 146 12.26 11.62 -8.37
N LEU A 147 12.94 12.31 -7.45
CA LEU A 147 13.59 11.68 -6.30
C LEU A 147 12.56 11.01 -5.36
N SER A 148 11.45 11.67 -5.09
CA SER A 148 10.39 11.13 -4.24
C SER A 148 9.67 9.94 -4.87
N ALA A 149 9.13 10.11 -6.08
CA ALA A 149 8.45 9.03 -6.80
C ALA A 149 9.40 7.86 -7.11
N GLY A 150 10.65 8.15 -7.47
CA GLY A 150 11.68 7.16 -7.73
C GLY A 150 12.05 6.34 -6.49
N SER A 151 12.34 7.01 -5.37
CA SER A 151 12.66 6.31 -4.10
C SER A 151 11.47 5.49 -3.59
N SER A 152 10.25 6.02 -3.64
CA SER A 152 9.03 5.29 -3.28
C SER A 152 8.78 4.08 -4.19
N THR A 153 9.05 4.19 -5.49
CA THR A 153 8.96 3.06 -6.43
C THR A 153 9.98 1.97 -6.11
N VAL A 154 11.24 2.35 -5.92
CA VAL A 154 12.30 1.42 -5.54
C VAL A 154 11.96 0.75 -4.20
N GLY A 155 11.39 1.49 -3.26
CA GLY A 155 10.98 0.97 -1.97
C GLY A 155 9.84 -0.02 -2.07
N CYS A 156 8.82 0.26 -2.90
CA CYS A 156 7.75 -0.69 -3.20
C CYS A 156 8.28 -1.96 -3.87
N TYR A 157 9.20 -1.82 -4.83
CA TYR A 157 9.88 -2.94 -5.47
C TYR A 157 10.62 -3.81 -4.45
N GLN A 158 11.35 -3.19 -3.52
CA GLN A 158 12.06 -3.90 -2.45
C GLN A 158 11.13 -4.59 -1.47
N LEU A 159 10.05 -3.93 -1.05
CA LEU A 159 9.02 -4.53 -0.20
C LEU A 159 8.42 -5.77 -0.88
N THR A 160 8.19 -5.67 -2.19
CA THR A 160 7.63 -6.76 -2.99
C THR A 160 8.62 -7.91 -3.16
N TRP A 161 9.92 -7.61 -3.31
CA TRP A 161 10.97 -8.63 -3.28
C TRP A 161 11.08 -9.32 -1.94
N ALA A 162 10.98 -8.59 -0.82
CA ALA A 162 10.97 -9.19 0.50
C ALA A 162 9.77 -10.15 0.68
N MET A 163 8.61 -9.82 0.07
CA MET A 163 7.49 -10.77 -0.01
C MET A 163 7.80 -11.96 -0.92
N ALA A 164 8.52 -11.77 -2.03
CA ALA A 164 8.95 -12.87 -2.89
C ALA A 164 9.96 -13.79 -2.18
N ASP A 165 10.86 -13.28 -1.34
CA ASP A 165 11.80 -14.09 -0.55
C ASP A 165 11.09 -15.01 0.45
N SER A 166 9.86 -14.69 0.86
CA SER A 166 9.02 -15.63 1.64
C SER A 166 8.74 -16.94 0.89
N THR A 167 8.92 -16.99 -0.44
CA THR A 167 8.87 -18.24 -1.22
C THR A 167 9.99 -19.21 -0.84
N ALA A 168 11.16 -18.72 -0.41
CA ALA A 168 12.24 -19.60 0.04
C ALA A 168 11.82 -20.41 1.28
N VAL A 169 11.05 -19.79 2.19
CA VAL A 169 10.50 -20.47 3.37
C VAL A 169 9.46 -21.51 2.96
N LEU A 170 8.60 -21.19 1.99
CA LEU A 170 7.63 -22.14 1.42
C LEU A 170 8.33 -23.34 0.78
N THR A 171 9.37 -23.11 -0.03
CA THR A 171 10.15 -24.18 -0.67
C THR A 171 10.88 -25.03 0.37
N LYS A 172 11.49 -24.42 1.38
CA LYS A 172 12.16 -25.16 2.47
C LYS A 172 11.17 -26.02 3.24
N ARG A 173 9.97 -25.50 3.53
CA ARG A 173 8.90 -26.26 4.18
C ARG A 173 8.42 -27.43 3.33
N ALA A 174 8.19 -27.19 2.04
CA ALA A 174 7.81 -28.23 1.09
C ALA A 174 8.88 -29.34 1.01
N GLN A 175 10.17 -28.98 1.01
CA GLN A 175 11.26 -29.96 1.03
C GLN A 175 11.26 -30.80 2.32
N MET A 176 11.00 -30.20 3.48
CA MET A 176 10.89 -30.97 4.73
C MET A 176 9.68 -31.90 4.71
N ASP A 177 8.52 -31.41 4.28
CA ASP A 177 7.29 -32.20 4.15
C ASP A 177 7.49 -33.35 3.14
N GLY A 178 8.21 -33.10 2.04
CA GLY A 178 8.63 -34.09 1.06
C GLY A 178 9.51 -35.17 1.66
N ARG A 179 10.59 -34.81 2.36
CA ARG A 179 11.47 -35.78 3.04
C ARG A 179 10.72 -36.60 4.10
N GLN A 180 9.82 -35.98 4.85
CA GLN A 180 9.01 -36.67 5.84
C GLN A 180 8.07 -37.68 5.16
N LEU A 181 7.41 -37.28 4.06
CA LEU A 181 6.58 -38.17 3.26
C LEU A 181 7.39 -39.35 2.71
N GLU A 182 8.57 -39.10 2.14
CA GLU A 182 9.46 -40.13 1.62
C GLU A 182 9.85 -41.13 2.71
N SER A 183 10.28 -40.64 3.87
CA SER A 183 10.66 -41.49 5.00
C SER A 183 9.52 -42.40 5.48
N GLN A 184 8.28 -41.90 5.54
CA GLN A 184 7.10 -42.69 5.91
C GLN A 184 6.79 -43.81 4.91
N TYR A 185 6.94 -43.54 3.61
CA TYR A 185 6.73 -44.56 2.58
C TYR A 185 7.88 -45.57 2.54
N ASP A 186 9.12 -45.12 2.71
CA ASP A 186 10.29 -45.99 2.72
C ASP A 186 10.27 -46.96 3.91
N GLN A 187 9.83 -46.51 5.09
CA GLN A 187 9.63 -47.37 6.25
C GLN A 187 8.58 -48.46 5.96
N LYS A 188 7.42 -48.10 5.41
CA LYS A 188 6.38 -49.08 5.04
C LYS A 188 6.87 -50.08 3.98
N ILE A 189 7.59 -49.61 2.97
CA ILE A 189 8.17 -50.48 1.94
C ILE A 189 9.19 -51.43 2.57
N GLN A 190 10.00 -50.95 3.52
CA GLN A 190 10.97 -51.78 4.24
C GLN A 190 10.29 -52.87 5.08
N ASP A 191 9.19 -52.53 5.78
CA ASP A 191 8.41 -53.51 6.55
C ASP A 191 7.87 -54.63 5.65
N TYR A 192 7.31 -54.28 4.48
CA TYR A 192 6.86 -55.26 3.50
C TYR A 192 8.00 -56.11 2.91
N ARG A 193 9.17 -55.50 2.64
CA ARG A 193 10.35 -56.23 2.17
C ARG A 193 10.88 -57.19 3.24
N GLN A 194 10.82 -56.83 4.51
CA GLN A 194 11.21 -57.72 5.62
C GLN A 194 10.24 -58.89 5.76
N ALA A 195 8.92 -58.65 5.72
CA ALA A 195 7.91 -59.69 5.74
C ALA A 195 8.06 -60.66 4.56
N MET A 196 8.33 -60.14 3.36
CA MET A 196 8.60 -60.94 2.16
C MET A 196 9.84 -61.83 2.33
N LYS A 197 10.95 -61.28 2.82
CA LYS A 197 12.19 -62.05 3.10
C LYS A 197 12.00 -63.12 4.17
N GLN A 198 11.20 -62.86 5.21
CA GLN A 198 10.89 -63.87 6.23
C GLN A 198 10.09 -65.03 5.63
N LEU A 199 9.11 -64.71 4.78
CA LEU A 199 8.32 -65.72 4.08
C LEU A 199 9.17 -66.53 3.10
N GLU A 200 10.04 -65.89 2.30
CA GLU A 200 10.98 -66.56 1.40
C GLU A 200 11.89 -67.55 2.16
N LYS A 201 12.40 -67.15 3.34
CA LYS A 201 13.20 -68.04 4.19
C LYS A 201 12.39 -69.25 4.69
N GLN A 202 11.11 -69.06 5.04
CA GLN A 202 10.23 -70.15 5.46
C GLN A 202 9.96 -71.11 4.31
N VAL A 203 9.61 -70.59 3.13
CA VAL A 203 9.41 -71.38 1.91
C VAL A 203 10.67 -72.19 1.59
N GLN A 204 11.83 -71.54 1.58
CA GLN A 204 13.11 -72.17 1.24
C GLN A 204 13.47 -73.28 2.24
N LYS A 205 13.20 -73.07 3.53
CA LYS A 205 13.38 -74.08 4.57
C LYS A 205 12.44 -75.28 4.36
N GLN A 206 11.15 -75.05 4.08
CA GLN A 206 10.19 -76.14 3.81
C GLN A 206 10.58 -76.97 2.58
N VAL A 207 11.11 -76.32 1.53
CA VAL A 207 11.61 -77.00 0.33
C VAL A 207 12.89 -77.80 0.62
N GLN A 208 13.83 -77.24 1.37
CA GLN A 208 15.06 -77.94 1.77
C GLN A 208 14.80 -79.14 2.68
N GLU A 209 13.79 -79.06 3.55
CA GLU A 209 13.36 -80.15 4.42
C GLU A 209 12.56 -81.24 3.66
N GLY A 210 12.36 -81.07 2.35
CA GLY A 210 11.70 -82.06 1.49
C GLY A 210 10.18 -82.17 1.72
N MET A 211 9.58 -81.25 2.48
CA MET A 211 8.14 -81.23 2.70
C MET A 211 7.36 -80.94 1.42
N PHE A 212 7.94 -80.17 0.49
CA PHE A 212 7.38 -79.86 -0.82
C PHE A 212 8.47 -79.78 -1.91
N LEU A 213 8.17 -80.24 -3.12
CA LEU A 213 9.07 -80.15 -4.29
C LEU A 213 9.22 -78.71 -4.83
N THR A 214 8.23 -77.86 -4.58
CA THR A 214 8.17 -76.45 -4.99
C THR A 214 7.46 -75.63 -3.91
N ALA A 215 7.56 -74.30 -3.99
CA ALA A 215 6.87 -73.40 -3.08
C ALA A 215 5.34 -73.67 -3.07
N PRO A 216 4.69 -73.76 -1.89
CA PRO A 216 3.26 -73.94 -1.82
C PRO A 216 2.52 -72.79 -2.52
N PRO A 217 1.43 -73.06 -3.28
CA PRO A 217 0.70 -72.04 -4.02
C PRO A 217 0.13 -70.93 -3.12
N ALA A 218 -0.18 -71.24 -1.86
CA ALA A 218 -0.61 -70.26 -0.86
C ALA A 218 0.51 -69.29 -0.44
N GLU A 219 1.76 -69.74 -0.36
CA GLU A 219 2.91 -68.90 -0.03
C GLU A 219 3.35 -68.06 -1.22
N GLU A 220 3.29 -68.63 -2.43
CA GLU A 220 3.53 -67.89 -3.68
C GLU A 220 2.51 -66.76 -3.88
N ALA A 221 1.23 -67.01 -3.55
CA ALA A 221 0.20 -65.98 -3.56
C ALA A 221 0.50 -64.83 -2.57
N LYS A 222 1.04 -65.14 -1.38
CA LYS A 222 1.46 -64.13 -0.40
C LYS A 222 2.67 -63.33 -0.86
N LEU A 223 3.66 -63.96 -1.51
CA LEU A 223 4.80 -63.26 -2.10
C LEU A 223 4.35 -62.29 -3.20
N LYS A 224 3.47 -62.74 -4.10
CA LYS A 224 2.85 -61.87 -5.13
C LYS A 224 2.06 -60.71 -4.51
N PHE A 225 1.35 -60.96 -3.41
CA PHE A 225 0.67 -59.91 -2.66
C PHE A 225 1.64 -58.86 -2.12
N TYR A 226 2.72 -59.26 -1.44
CA TYR A 226 3.72 -58.31 -0.92
C TYR A 226 4.42 -57.53 -2.03
N ALA A 227 4.81 -58.18 -3.13
CA ALA A 227 5.38 -57.51 -4.29
C ALA A 227 4.42 -56.45 -4.87
N SER A 228 3.14 -56.80 -5.01
CA SER A 228 2.11 -55.86 -5.47
C SER A 228 1.90 -54.68 -4.51
N GLN A 229 1.97 -54.91 -3.19
CA GLN A 229 1.85 -53.83 -2.20
C GLN A 229 3.05 -52.88 -2.22
N ILE A 230 4.26 -53.41 -2.41
CA ILE A 230 5.47 -52.59 -2.58
C ILE A 230 5.34 -51.70 -3.81
N ASP A 231 4.93 -52.26 -4.95
CA ASP A 231 4.75 -51.50 -6.20
C ASP A 231 3.66 -50.43 -6.05
N LYS A 232 2.53 -50.75 -5.41
CA LYS A 232 1.48 -49.76 -5.09
C LYS A 232 2.00 -48.63 -4.21
N LEU A 233 2.76 -48.94 -3.16
CA LEU A 233 3.33 -47.92 -2.26
C LEU A 233 4.36 -47.04 -2.97
N GLN A 234 5.19 -47.61 -3.85
CA GLN A 234 6.14 -46.84 -4.66
C GLN A 234 5.41 -45.90 -5.62
N ASN A 235 4.37 -46.40 -6.31
CA ASN A 235 3.55 -45.59 -7.20
C ASN A 235 2.80 -44.48 -6.46
N GLU A 236 2.29 -44.75 -5.26
CA GLU A 236 1.69 -43.72 -4.40
C GLU A 236 2.70 -42.68 -3.92
N LYS A 237 3.90 -43.11 -3.49
CA LYS A 237 5.00 -42.22 -3.07
C LYS A 237 5.34 -41.26 -4.21
N ASN A 238 5.61 -41.79 -5.40
CA ASN A 238 5.98 -40.99 -6.58
C ASN A 238 4.88 -39.99 -6.93
N ARG A 239 3.62 -40.44 -6.99
CA ARG A 239 2.47 -39.59 -7.29
C ARG A 239 2.26 -38.48 -6.27
N LYS A 240 2.46 -38.75 -4.98
CA LYS A 240 2.30 -37.73 -3.93
C LYS A 240 3.44 -36.74 -3.91
N THR A 241 4.67 -37.19 -4.15
CA THR A 241 5.86 -36.34 -4.25
C THR A 241 5.73 -35.39 -5.44
N GLU A 242 5.38 -35.91 -6.62
CA GLU A 242 5.14 -35.11 -7.82
C GLU A 242 4.04 -34.06 -7.62
N ARG A 243 2.94 -34.43 -6.94
CA ARG A 243 1.86 -33.47 -6.61
C ARG A 243 2.34 -32.38 -5.67
N LEU A 244 3.19 -32.70 -4.70
CA LEU A 244 3.74 -31.75 -3.76
C LEU A 244 4.69 -30.77 -4.46
N ASP A 245 5.53 -31.29 -5.36
CA ASP A 245 6.42 -30.47 -6.20
C ASP A 245 5.64 -29.56 -7.15
N GLN A 246 4.64 -30.10 -7.86
CA GLN A 246 3.77 -29.30 -8.73
C GLN A 246 3.03 -28.21 -7.94
N THR A 247 2.47 -28.55 -6.77
CA THR A 247 1.76 -27.58 -5.92
C THR A 247 2.71 -26.48 -5.42
N THR A 248 3.94 -26.84 -5.07
CA THR A 248 4.95 -25.89 -4.62
C THR A 248 5.38 -24.99 -5.77
N LEU A 249 5.65 -25.56 -6.95
CA LEU A 249 6.01 -24.82 -8.15
C LEU A 249 4.92 -23.81 -8.51
N THR A 250 3.66 -24.24 -8.65
CA THR A 250 2.54 -23.35 -8.96
C THR A 250 2.40 -22.22 -7.94
N LYS A 251 2.47 -22.53 -6.63
CA LYS A 251 2.39 -21.50 -5.60
C LYS A 251 3.54 -20.49 -5.67
N THR A 252 4.76 -20.96 -5.90
CA THR A 252 5.93 -20.08 -6.01
C THR A 252 5.83 -19.18 -7.25
N THR A 253 5.39 -19.73 -8.39
CA THR A 253 5.19 -18.94 -9.61
C THR A 253 4.07 -17.92 -9.45
N ASP A 254 2.97 -18.30 -8.80
CA ASP A 254 1.84 -17.40 -8.54
C ASP A 254 2.26 -16.23 -7.64
N ILE A 255 3.03 -16.51 -6.58
CA ILE A 255 3.56 -15.47 -5.68
C ILE A 255 4.51 -14.55 -6.43
N GLN A 256 5.43 -15.09 -7.25
CA GLN A 256 6.37 -14.28 -8.03
C GLN A 256 5.65 -13.40 -9.08
N GLN A 257 4.63 -13.93 -9.77
CA GLN A 257 3.84 -13.16 -10.72
C GLN A 257 3.04 -12.07 -10.03
N THR A 258 2.42 -12.39 -8.90
CA THR A 258 1.66 -11.44 -8.08
C THR A 258 2.57 -10.34 -7.54
N ALA A 259 3.78 -10.69 -7.09
CA ALA A 259 4.80 -9.74 -6.69
C ALA A 259 5.17 -8.79 -7.85
N ARG A 260 5.44 -9.30 -9.05
CA ARG A 260 5.73 -8.44 -10.21
C ARG A 260 4.59 -7.47 -10.54
N GLN A 261 3.34 -7.92 -10.43
CA GLN A 261 2.17 -7.06 -10.65
C GLN A 261 2.07 -5.96 -9.59
N TYR A 262 2.29 -6.28 -8.31
CA TYR A 262 2.29 -5.28 -7.24
C TYR A 262 3.42 -4.27 -7.36
N ALA A 263 4.61 -4.70 -7.80
CA ALA A 263 5.72 -3.77 -8.04
C ALA A 263 5.40 -2.73 -9.11
N LEU A 264 4.78 -3.15 -10.23
CA LEU A 264 4.33 -2.24 -11.29
C LEU A 264 3.19 -1.34 -10.82
N ALA A 265 2.20 -1.89 -10.12
CA ALA A 265 1.11 -1.09 -9.55
C ALA A 265 1.62 -0.06 -8.53
N GLY A 266 2.65 -0.43 -7.76
CA GLY A 266 3.32 0.43 -6.80
C GLY A 266 3.90 1.71 -7.42
N PHE A 267 4.49 1.63 -8.62
CA PHE A 267 4.94 2.80 -9.37
C PHE A 267 3.77 3.75 -9.66
N GLY A 268 2.68 3.23 -10.22
CA GLY A 268 1.51 4.02 -10.58
C GLY A 268 0.87 4.69 -9.36
N ILE A 269 0.75 3.95 -8.25
CA ILE A 269 0.18 4.47 -6.99
C ILE A 269 1.10 5.53 -6.37
N SER A 270 2.41 5.31 -6.34
CA SER A 270 3.36 6.27 -5.79
C SER A 270 3.38 7.59 -6.57
N ALA A 271 3.44 7.52 -7.91
CA ALA A 271 3.37 8.71 -8.75
C ALA A 271 2.03 9.44 -8.58
N LEU A 272 0.92 8.70 -8.47
CA LEU A 272 -0.39 9.27 -8.22
C LEU A 272 -0.47 9.99 -6.86
N PHE A 273 0.12 9.42 -5.81
CA PHE A 273 0.16 10.06 -4.48
C PHE A 273 0.96 11.36 -4.50
N GLU A 274 2.12 11.38 -5.17
CA GLU A 274 2.90 12.62 -5.34
C GLU A 274 2.13 13.68 -6.15
N LEU A 275 1.44 13.29 -7.23
CA LEU A 275 0.60 14.21 -8.00
C LEU A 275 -0.56 14.76 -7.16
N LEU A 276 -1.24 13.92 -6.38
CA LEU A 276 -2.32 14.37 -5.50
C LEU A 276 -1.80 15.29 -4.37
N ALA A 277 -0.60 15.02 -3.84
CA ALA A 277 0.04 15.88 -2.86
C ALA A 277 0.38 17.26 -3.46
N LEU A 278 0.92 17.28 -4.68
CA LEU A 278 1.17 18.50 -5.45
C LEU A 278 -0.11 19.31 -5.67
N VAL A 279 -1.22 18.66 -6.04
CA VAL A 279 -2.54 19.30 -6.20
C VAL A 279 -3.04 19.88 -4.87
N CYS A 280 -2.88 19.15 -3.76
CA CYS A 280 -3.26 19.65 -2.44
C CYS A 280 -2.46 20.91 -2.08
N ILE A 281 -1.14 20.92 -2.29
CA ILE A 281 -0.28 22.07 -2.00
C ILE A 281 -0.62 23.25 -2.91
N GLY A 282 -0.86 23.00 -4.20
CA GLY A 282 -1.32 24.03 -5.14
C GLY A 282 -2.67 24.63 -4.74
N TYR A 283 -3.61 23.81 -4.25
CA TYR A 283 -4.88 24.29 -3.72
C TYR A 283 -4.70 25.18 -2.47
N LEU A 284 -3.77 24.83 -1.58
CA LEU A 284 -3.47 25.65 -0.39
C LEU A 284 -2.89 27.01 -0.77
N ALA A 285 -1.91 27.03 -1.68
CA ALA A 285 -1.35 28.28 -2.20
C ALA A 285 -2.42 29.14 -2.89
N TYR A 286 -3.31 28.51 -3.66
CA TYR A 286 -4.45 29.20 -4.28
C TYR A 286 -5.43 29.78 -3.25
N PHE A 287 -5.77 29.01 -2.21
CA PHE A 287 -6.61 29.50 -1.13
C PHE A 287 -6.00 30.74 -0.47
N ASP A 288 -4.72 30.68 -0.09
CA ASP A 288 -4.04 31.78 0.60
C ASP A 288 -3.95 33.02 -0.30
N PHE A 289 -3.71 32.84 -1.60
CA PHE A 289 -3.74 33.93 -2.58
C PHE A 289 -5.12 34.58 -2.72
N ARG A 290 -6.20 33.78 -2.73
CA ARG A 290 -7.58 34.30 -2.81
C ARG A 290 -7.96 35.10 -1.56
N VAL A 291 -7.56 34.64 -0.38
CA VAL A 291 -7.75 35.38 0.88
C VAL A 291 -6.99 36.70 0.83
N TYR A 292 -5.73 36.70 0.38
CA TYR A 292 -4.94 37.91 0.20
C TYR A 292 -5.60 38.94 -0.74
N LEU A 293 -6.18 38.49 -1.86
CA LEU A 293 -6.89 39.38 -2.79
C LEU A 293 -8.14 40.00 -2.17
N GLU A 294 -8.89 39.23 -1.38
CA GLU A 294 -10.09 39.71 -0.68
C GLU A 294 -9.74 40.72 0.42
N GLU A 295 -8.68 40.46 1.21
CA GLU A 295 -8.21 41.40 2.23
C GLU A 295 -7.71 42.70 1.60
N ARG A 296 -6.97 42.62 0.49
CA ARG A 296 -6.47 43.79 -0.24
C ARG A 296 -7.61 44.64 -0.81
N SER A 297 -8.65 44.02 -1.36
CA SER A 297 -9.80 44.77 -1.90
C SER A 297 -10.60 45.44 -0.78
N ARG A 298 -10.79 44.78 0.37
CA ARG A 298 -11.41 45.39 1.56
C ARG A 298 -10.60 46.58 2.08
N ALA A 299 -9.27 46.45 2.16
CA ALA A 299 -8.38 47.52 2.59
C ALA A 299 -8.44 48.75 1.65
N GLN A 300 -8.55 48.53 0.34
CA GLN A 300 -8.71 49.61 -0.65
C GLN A 300 -10.05 50.35 -0.51
N VAL A 301 -11.12 49.68 -0.10
CA VAL A 301 -12.43 50.31 0.15
C VAL A 301 -12.41 51.12 1.45
N LEU A 302 -11.66 50.66 2.46
CA LEU A 302 -11.60 51.27 3.80
C LEU A 302 -10.62 52.44 3.92
N GLN A 303 -9.65 52.60 3.01
CA GLN A 303 -8.82 53.80 3.01
C GLN A 303 -9.62 55.00 2.46
N PRO A 304 -9.99 55.99 3.30
CA PRO A 304 -10.55 57.23 2.78
C PRO A 304 -9.51 57.86 1.85
N LYS A 305 -10.02 58.54 0.82
CA LYS A 305 -9.30 59.20 -0.28
C LYS A 305 -8.33 60.29 0.21
N VAL A 306 -7.27 59.91 0.92
CA VAL A 306 -6.12 60.74 1.28
C VAL A 306 -5.06 60.46 0.23
N GLN A 307 -5.27 60.98 -0.98
CA GLN A 307 -4.17 61.26 -1.91
C GLN A 307 -3.34 62.40 -1.30
N SER A 308 -2.04 62.53 -1.45
CA SER A 308 -1.00 61.79 -2.17
C SER A 308 0.33 62.44 -1.75
N VAL A 309 1.43 61.71 -1.92
CA VAL A 309 2.84 62.15 -2.12
C VAL A 309 3.75 61.28 -1.28
N ALA A 310 4.13 60.13 -1.85
CA ALA A 310 5.43 59.51 -1.67
C ALA A 310 5.59 58.46 -2.77
N LYS A 311 6.15 58.88 -3.90
CA LYS A 311 6.80 57.95 -4.83
C LYS A 311 8.02 57.40 -4.10
N THR A 312 8.05 56.10 -3.87
CA THR A 312 9.30 55.40 -3.57
C THR A 312 9.38 54.17 -4.44
N ASP A 313 10.49 54.10 -5.17
CA ASP A 313 10.78 53.17 -6.23
C ASP A 313 10.75 51.72 -5.75
N ASN A 314 9.92 50.93 -6.43
CA ASN A 314 9.98 49.49 -6.39
C ASN A 314 11.10 49.05 -7.33
N SER A 315 12.17 48.46 -6.80
CA SER A 315 12.96 47.53 -7.59
C SER A 315 13.54 46.40 -6.77
N ALA A 316 13.32 45.19 -7.30
CA ALA A 316 14.03 43.95 -7.07
C ALA A 316 14.08 43.43 -5.63
N LEU A 317 13.24 42.43 -5.37
CA LEU A 317 13.52 41.38 -4.39
C LEU A 317 14.87 40.75 -4.78
N SER A 318 15.94 41.20 -4.14
CA SER A 318 17.31 40.94 -4.58
C SER A 318 17.72 39.52 -4.20
N LEU A 319 18.55 38.90 -5.04
CA LEU A 319 19.26 37.64 -4.81
C LEU A 319 19.92 37.55 -3.40
N HIS A 320 20.17 38.70 -2.77
CA HIS A 320 20.65 38.82 -1.40
C HIS A 320 19.67 38.24 -0.35
N GLN A 321 18.37 38.46 -0.48
CA GLN A 321 17.38 37.89 0.45
C GLN A 321 17.31 36.36 0.35
N MET A 322 17.54 35.80 -0.85
CA MET A 322 17.64 34.35 -1.04
C MET A 322 18.93 33.78 -0.46
N MET A 323 20.06 34.49 -0.59
CA MET A 323 21.34 34.09 0.01
C MET A 323 21.33 34.19 1.54
N ASP A 324 20.65 35.17 2.11
CA ASP A 324 20.49 35.32 3.56
C ASP A 324 19.63 34.18 4.15
N PHE A 325 18.65 33.67 3.41
CA PHE A 325 17.89 32.48 3.80
C PHE A 325 18.76 31.21 3.83
N PHE A 326 19.63 31.00 2.83
CA PHE A 326 20.58 29.86 2.85
C PHE A 326 21.63 29.97 3.96
N LYS A 327 22.07 31.19 4.30
CA LYS A 327 22.92 31.42 5.48
C LYS A 327 22.19 31.10 6.78
N GLN A 328 20.90 31.42 6.87
CA GLN A 328 20.07 31.10 8.04
C GLN A 328 19.92 29.58 8.24
N LEU A 329 19.77 28.80 7.15
CA LEU A 329 19.75 27.34 7.21
C LEU A 329 21.10 26.75 7.65
N ASN A 330 22.23 27.32 7.21
CA ASN A 330 23.56 26.89 7.69
C ASN A 330 23.79 27.24 9.18
N SER A 331 23.29 28.38 9.66
CA SER A 331 23.40 28.76 11.08
C SER A 331 22.60 27.85 12.02
N PHE A 332 21.56 27.19 11.50
CA PHE A 332 20.80 26.18 12.23
C PHE A 332 21.58 24.89 12.46
N ALA A 333 22.53 24.56 11.57
CA ALA A 333 23.44 23.43 11.75
C ALA A 333 24.52 23.70 12.82
N GLU A 334 24.85 24.97 13.06
CA GLU A 334 25.81 25.38 14.10
C GLU A 334 25.19 25.44 15.51
N HIS A 335 23.85 25.45 15.62
CA HIS A 335 23.13 25.46 16.91
C HIS A 335 22.65 24.07 17.35
N ILE A 336 23.18 22.99 16.77
CA ILE A 336 23.00 21.65 17.31
C ILE A 336 23.71 21.59 18.67
N PRO A 337 23.00 21.32 19.78
CA PRO A 337 23.61 21.33 21.09
C PRO A 337 24.78 20.33 21.18
N PRO A 338 25.91 20.66 21.82
CA PRO A 338 27.09 19.79 21.87
C PRO A 338 26.83 18.42 22.52
N TRP A 339 25.74 18.24 23.27
CA TRP A 339 25.33 16.95 23.82
C TRP A 339 24.77 15.96 22.77
N VAL A 340 24.39 16.43 21.58
CA VAL A 340 24.00 15.57 20.44
C VAL A 340 25.22 14.95 19.75
N LEU A 341 26.41 15.52 19.95
CA LEU A 341 27.69 15.03 19.41
C LEU A 341 28.55 14.28 20.45
N GLN A 342 28.09 14.14 21.70
CA GLN A 342 28.81 13.47 22.79
C GLN A 342 28.31 12.05 23.10
N GLY A 343 27.87 11.31 22.07
CA GLY A 343 27.76 9.85 22.14
C GLY A 343 29.13 9.19 22.00
N GLY A 344 30.01 9.36 22.99
CA GLY A 344 31.36 8.81 23.00
C GLY A 344 31.38 7.29 22.93
N LEU A 345 32.06 6.75 21.92
CA LEU A 345 32.60 5.40 21.98
C LEU A 345 33.72 5.36 23.04
N PRO A 346 33.79 4.30 23.89
CA PRO A 346 34.94 4.10 24.75
C PRO A 346 36.18 3.78 23.91
N THR A 347 37.13 4.70 23.90
CA THR A 347 38.52 4.48 23.46
C THR A 347 39.24 3.65 24.52
N GLY A 348 39.35 2.34 24.27
CA GLY A 348 40.10 1.42 25.11
C GLY A 348 40.98 0.49 24.28
N GLY A 349 42.29 0.69 24.38
CA GLY A 349 43.28 -0.39 24.21
C GLY A 349 43.83 -0.61 22.81
N ALA A 350 44.99 -0.03 22.54
CA ALA A 350 45.90 -0.47 21.50
C ALA A 350 46.35 -1.92 21.79
N GLY A 351 45.81 -2.87 21.03
CA GLY A 351 46.29 -4.24 20.95
C GLY A 351 46.51 -4.60 19.48
N GLN A 352 47.77 -4.67 19.07
CA GLN A 352 48.15 -5.24 17.77
C GLN A 352 47.65 -6.68 17.69
N ILE A 353 46.65 -6.93 16.83
CA ILE A 353 46.30 -8.27 16.39
C ILE A 353 46.60 -8.35 14.90
N LYS A 354 47.61 -9.15 14.58
CA LYS A 354 47.96 -9.58 13.22
C LYS A 354 46.70 -10.18 12.57
N ALA A 355 46.24 -9.58 11.49
CA ALA A 355 45.20 -10.14 10.64
C ALA A 355 45.77 -11.35 9.89
N ALA A 356 45.52 -12.53 10.43
CA ALA A 356 45.60 -13.78 9.71
C ALA A 356 44.41 -13.88 8.74
N ASN A 357 44.69 -14.37 7.54
CA ASN A 357 43.76 -14.77 6.51
C ASN A 357 42.46 -15.37 7.06
N GLN A 358 41.33 -14.74 6.76
CA GLN A 358 40.05 -15.44 6.60
C GLN A 358 39.32 -14.85 5.39
N GLU A 359 39.62 -15.41 4.22
CA GLU A 359 38.61 -15.62 3.19
C GLU A 359 37.47 -16.44 3.82
N LYS A 360 36.35 -15.78 4.11
CA LYS A 360 35.05 -16.45 4.22
C LYS A 360 34.13 -15.86 3.17
N LEU A 361 34.23 -16.47 1.99
CA LEU A 361 33.15 -16.85 1.10
C LEU A 361 31.75 -16.60 1.72
N TYR A 362 31.13 -15.48 1.37
CA TYR A 362 29.68 -15.44 1.23
C TYR A 362 29.39 -15.70 -0.24
N GLU A 363 29.34 -16.98 -0.60
CA GLU A 363 28.69 -17.40 -1.84
C GLU A 363 27.22 -16.98 -1.74
N HIS A 364 26.89 -15.93 -2.47
CA HIS A 364 25.55 -15.75 -3.00
C HIS A 364 25.23 -16.97 -3.86
N ASN A 365 24.66 -18.01 -3.25
CA ASN A 365 23.96 -19.05 -3.98
C ASN A 365 22.69 -18.43 -4.59
N THR A 366 22.86 -17.73 -5.71
CA THR A 366 21.83 -17.70 -6.74
C THR A 366 21.60 -19.14 -7.15
N ILE A 367 20.54 -19.76 -6.62
CA ILE A 367 19.98 -21.00 -7.15
C ILE A 367 19.39 -20.66 -8.52
N GLY A 368 20.28 -20.52 -9.50
CA GLY A 368 19.95 -20.57 -10.92
C GLY A 368 19.82 -22.05 -11.27
N PHE A 369 18.66 -22.45 -11.78
CA PHE A 369 18.53 -23.73 -12.46
C PHE A 369 19.45 -23.72 -13.68
N ARG A 370 20.64 -24.30 -13.55
CA ARG A 370 21.51 -24.64 -14.68
C ARG A 370 21.08 -26.03 -15.16
N LEU A 371 20.34 -26.06 -16.27
CA LEU A 371 20.13 -27.28 -17.03
C LEU A 371 21.50 -27.70 -17.61
N GLU A 372 22.19 -28.63 -16.95
CA GLU A 372 23.30 -29.35 -17.58
C GLU A 372 22.73 -30.22 -18.70
N GLN A 373 22.88 -29.75 -19.94
CA GLN A 373 22.79 -30.61 -21.11
C GLN A 373 24.14 -31.31 -21.28
N THR A 374 24.18 -32.59 -20.96
CA THR A 374 25.30 -33.47 -21.30
C THR A 374 25.37 -33.63 -22.82
N PRO A 375 26.52 -33.38 -23.48
CA PRO A 375 26.64 -33.53 -24.92
C PRO A 375 26.97 -34.98 -25.28
N THR A 376 25.98 -35.75 -25.70
CA THR A 376 26.24 -36.94 -26.52
C THR A 376 26.32 -36.52 -27.99
N LYS A 377 27.55 -36.58 -28.51
CA LYS A 377 27.89 -36.46 -29.93
C LYS A 377 26.98 -37.35 -30.76
N ASN A 378 26.14 -36.74 -31.59
CA ASN A 378 25.75 -37.33 -32.87
C ASN A 378 25.71 -36.24 -33.94
N LYS A 379 26.51 -36.46 -34.97
CA LYS A 379 26.76 -35.64 -36.14
C LYS A 379 25.56 -35.82 -37.08
N VAL A 380 24.70 -34.81 -37.22
CA VAL A 380 23.72 -34.74 -38.31
C VAL A 380 23.65 -33.30 -38.81
N GLU A 381 23.63 -33.19 -40.13
CA GLU A 381 23.75 -32.00 -40.97
C GLU A 381 22.73 -30.91 -40.66
N GLN A 382 23.16 -29.66 -40.82
CA GLN A 382 22.29 -28.49 -40.86
C GLN A 382 21.38 -28.53 -42.08
N PRO A 383 20.10 -28.13 -41.93
CA PRO A 383 19.43 -27.39 -42.98
C PRO A 383 19.01 -25.99 -42.53
N LYS A 384 19.21 -25.07 -43.48
CA LYS A 384 18.75 -23.69 -43.62
C LYS A 384 17.58 -23.26 -42.75
N THR A 385 17.82 -22.13 -42.08
CA THR A 385 16.84 -21.21 -41.51
C THR A 385 15.82 -20.71 -42.53
N THR A 386 14.54 -20.93 -42.24
CA THR A 386 13.41 -20.14 -42.73
C THR A 386 12.65 -19.61 -41.49
N PRO A 387 12.32 -18.31 -41.39
CA PRO A 387 11.62 -17.78 -40.23
C PRO A 387 10.15 -18.24 -40.24
N VAL A 388 9.79 -19.15 -39.33
CA VAL A 388 8.40 -19.48 -39.03
C VAL A 388 7.89 -18.47 -38.01
N VAL A 389 6.95 -17.64 -38.45
CA VAL A 389 6.10 -16.80 -37.61
C VAL A 389 5.31 -17.73 -36.67
N MET A 390 5.69 -17.83 -35.39
CA MET A 390 4.86 -18.50 -34.39
C MET A 390 3.68 -17.59 -34.06
N GLN A 391 2.52 -17.94 -34.63
CA GLN A 391 1.22 -17.54 -34.10
C GLN A 391 1.05 -18.19 -32.72
N THR A 392 0.92 -17.36 -31.70
CA THR A 392 0.58 -17.78 -30.34
C THR A 392 -0.87 -18.29 -30.30
N THR A 393 -1.07 -19.60 -30.49
CA THR A 393 -2.31 -20.27 -30.07
C THR A 393 -2.26 -20.50 -28.57
N VAL A 394 -2.82 -19.53 -27.83
CA VAL A 394 -3.15 -19.70 -26.41
C VAL A 394 -4.22 -20.79 -26.30
N ALA A 395 -3.81 -22.01 -25.97
CA ALA A 395 -4.72 -23.03 -25.49
C ALA A 395 -5.25 -22.60 -24.11
N LYS A 396 -6.37 -21.87 -24.10
CA LYS A 396 -7.22 -21.68 -22.93
C LYS A 396 -7.69 -23.07 -22.49
N ALA A 397 -7.11 -23.61 -21.43
CA ALA A 397 -7.66 -24.76 -20.74
C ALA A 397 -9.06 -24.36 -20.24
N ASP A 398 -10.07 -24.94 -20.87
CA ASP A 398 -11.49 -24.67 -20.64
C ASP A 398 -11.91 -25.26 -19.29
N GLN A 399 -11.53 -24.57 -18.20
CA GLN A 399 -11.99 -24.90 -16.86
C GLN A 399 -13.45 -24.46 -16.74
N THR A 400 -14.35 -25.34 -17.17
CA THR A 400 -15.79 -25.18 -16.93
C THR A 400 -16.02 -25.02 -15.41
N PRO A 401 -16.56 -23.87 -14.96
CA PRO A 401 -16.72 -23.61 -13.53
C PRO A 401 -17.66 -24.67 -12.93
N LYS A 402 -17.22 -25.36 -11.87
CA LYS A 402 -18.06 -26.31 -11.15
C LYS A 402 -19.33 -25.61 -10.67
N MET A 403 -20.46 -26.12 -11.13
CA MET A 403 -21.79 -25.56 -10.89
C MET A 403 -22.52 -26.37 -9.81
N PHE A 404 -23.11 -25.71 -8.82
CA PHE A 404 -23.77 -26.33 -7.67
C PHE A 404 -25.29 -26.15 -7.74
N LYS A 405 -26.06 -27.22 -7.51
CA LYS A 405 -27.52 -27.16 -7.37
C LYS A 405 -27.89 -26.70 -5.96
N VAL A 406 -28.60 -25.59 -5.87
CA VAL A 406 -29.03 -24.94 -4.62
C VAL A 406 -30.56 -24.81 -4.61
N THR A 407 -31.19 -25.13 -3.48
CA THR A 407 -32.63 -24.88 -3.24
C THR A 407 -32.81 -23.52 -2.58
N CYS A 408 -33.60 -22.62 -3.18
CA CYS A 408 -33.82 -21.27 -2.65
C CYS A 408 -34.59 -21.30 -1.32
N LYS A 409 -34.04 -20.70 -0.26
CA LYS A 409 -34.70 -20.61 1.05
C LYS A 409 -36.02 -19.82 1.07
N LYS A 410 -36.24 -18.92 0.09
CA LYS A 410 -37.44 -18.08 0.05
C LYS A 410 -38.59 -18.71 -0.73
N CYS A 411 -38.32 -19.31 -1.89
CA CYS A 411 -39.35 -19.77 -2.82
C CYS A 411 -39.28 -21.27 -3.15
N GLY A 412 -38.34 -22.03 -2.56
CA GLY A 412 -38.20 -23.47 -2.78
C GLY A 412 -37.67 -23.89 -4.15
N LYS A 413 -37.51 -22.97 -5.12
CA LYS A 413 -37.02 -23.29 -6.46
C LYS A 413 -35.55 -23.77 -6.42
N LYS A 414 -35.25 -24.86 -7.13
CA LYS A 414 -33.88 -25.36 -7.37
C LYS A 414 -33.23 -24.57 -8.50
N THR A 415 -32.02 -24.08 -8.29
CA THR A 415 -31.25 -23.31 -9.28
C THR A 415 -29.77 -23.73 -9.25
N VAL A 416 -29.04 -23.41 -10.32
CA VAL A 416 -27.62 -23.73 -10.44
C VAL A 416 -26.81 -22.45 -10.20
N LYS A 417 -25.84 -22.50 -9.28
CA LYS A 417 -25.02 -21.35 -8.89
C LYS A 417 -23.53 -21.71 -8.89
N LYS A 418 -22.68 -20.69 -9.07
CA LYS A 418 -21.21 -20.83 -9.06
C LYS A 418 -20.63 -21.04 -7.64
N SER A 419 -21.41 -20.78 -6.59
CA SER A 419 -20.98 -20.92 -5.19
C SER A 419 -21.89 -21.89 -4.43
N PRO A 420 -21.33 -22.85 -3.67
CA PRO A 420 -22.10 -23.76 -2.82
C PRO A 420 -22.76 -23.05 -1.64
N GLN A 421 -22.33 -21.82 -1.31
CA GLN A 421 -22.87 -21.03 -0.20
C GLN A 421 -24.07 -20.16 -0.59
N ALA A 422 -24.43 -20.11 -1.87
CA ALA A 422 -25.62 -19.36 -2.30
C ALA A 422 -26.87 -19.97 -1.63
N LYS A 423 -27.74 -19.13 -1.04
CA LYS A 423 -28.98 -19.56 -0.36
C LYS A 423 -30.26 -19.16 -1.08
N PHE A 424 -30.14 -18.30 -2.11
CA PHE A 424 -31.27 -17.68 -2.79
C PHE A 424 -31.10 -17.77 -4.30
N CYS A 425 -32.22 -17.94 -5.03
CA CYS A 425 -32.17 -18.02 -6.49
C CYS A 425 -31.97 -16.66 -7.18
N SER A 426 -32.36 -15.57 -6.53
CA SER A 426 -32.18 -14.20 -7.00
C SER A 426 -32.01 -13.23 -5.84
N ASP A 427 -31.47 -12.04 -6.11
CA ASP A 427 -31.36 -10.97 -5.11
C ASP A 427 -32.72 -10.49 -4.61
N ASN A 428 -33.77 -10.57 -5.43
CA ASN A 428 -35.14 -10.30 -5.00
C ASN A 428 -35.57 -11.29 -3.91
N CYS A 429 -35.30 -12.59 -4.09
CA CYS A 429 -35.56 -13.59 -3.05
C CYS A 429 -34.75 -13.35 -1.77
N ARG A 430 -33.50 -12.87 -1.89
CA ARG A 430 -32.66 -12.49 -0.73
C ARG A 430 -33.26 -11.30 0.02
N LYS A 431 -33.57 -10.21 -0.70
CA LYS A 431 -34.16 -9.00 -0.13
C LYS A 431 -35.52 -9.27 0.54
N SER A 432 -36.39 -10.04 -0.11
CA SER A 432 -37.70 -10.39 0.45
C SER A 432 -37.66 -11.39 1.62
N TYR A 433 -36.56 -12.13 1.78
CA TYR A 433 -36.37 -13.01 2.94
C TYR A 433 -35.93 -12.23 4.18
N HIS A 434 -35.07 -11.22 4.02
CA HIS A 434 -34.56 -10.39 5.12
C HIS A 434 -35.43 -9.17 5.47
N LYS A 435 -36.49 -8.91 4.71
CA LYS A 435 -37.51 -7.88 5.00
C LYS A 435 -38.71 -8.41 5.81
N LYS A 436 -38.65 -9.67 6.25
CA LYS A 436 -39.54 -10.22 7.28
C LYS A 436 -38.81 -10.17 8.60
#